data_AF-A0A955JM77-F1
#
_entry.id   AF-A0A955JM77-F1
#
_cell.length_a   1.000
_cell.length_b   1.000
_cell.length_c   1.000
_cell.angle_alpha   90.00
_cell.angle_beta   90.00
_cell.angle_gamma   90.00
#
_symmetry.space_group_name_H-M   'P 1'
#
loop_
_entity.id
_entity.type
_entity.pdbx_description
1 polymer ?
#
loop_
_entity_poly.entity_id
_entity_poly.type
_entity_poly.pdbx_seq_one_letter_code
_entity_poly.pdbx_strand_id
1 'polypeptide(L)'
;EEVGDEVRLKVLPNESYNLLFRKKDGNSMVLPHIATVYTGGTININEEYSDYAWVTVEDLESFEPKISTVVEATAWAVGRLSVASESDFVEI
;
A
#
# COMPACT_ATOMS: atom_id res chain seq x y z
N GLU A 1 9.59 3.27 -5.21
CA GLU A 1 10.01 3.43 -6.63
C GLU A 1 8.83 3.67 -7.57
N GLU A 2 7.65 3.09 -7.33
CA GLU A 2 6.57 3.08 -8.35
C GLU A 2 5.62 4.30 -8.36
N VAL A 3 5.76 5.25 -7.42
CA VAL A 3 4.89 6.45 -7.33
C VAL A 3 5.62 7.78 -7.58
N GLY A 4 6.91 7.71 -7.94
CA GLY A 4 7.77 8.88 -8.12
C GLY A 4 8.43 9.39 -6.84
N ASP A 5 9.35 10.33 -7.00
CA ASP A 5 10.13 10.98 -5.94
C ASP A 5 9.51 12.30 -5.43
N GLU A 6 8.52 12.83 -6.14
CA GLU A 6 7.76 14.01 -5.72
C GLU A 6 6.62 13.70 -4.74
N VAL A 7 6.27 12.42 -4.60
CA VAL A 7 5.23 11.96 -3.65
C VAL A 7 5.72 12.16 -2.22
N ARG A 8 4.84 12.70 -1.38
CA ARG A 8 5.05 12.82 0.06
C ARG A 8 4.06 11.93 0.79
N LEU A 9 4.58 11.10 1.69
CA LEU A 9 3.80 10.14 2.46
C LEU A 9 4.16 10.24 3.94
N LYS A 10 3.18 9.99 4.80
CA LYS A 10 3.42 9.59 6.18
C LYS A 10 3.29 8.08 6.27
N VAL A 11 4.33 7.39 6.72
CA VAL A 11 4.34 5.92 6.86
C VAL A 11 4.22 5.52 8.32
N LEU A 12 3.62 4.36 8.58
CA LEU A 12 3.65 3.70 9.90
C LEU A 12 4.77 2.65 9.92
N PRO A 13 6.04 3.00 10.21
CA PRO A 13 7.17 2.11 10.00
C PRO A 13 7.20 0.91 10.96
N ASN A 14 6.49 0.99 12.08
CA ASN A 14 6.45 -0.05 13.11
C ASN A 14 5.34 -1.08 12.89
N GLU A 15 4.51 -0.90 11.87
CA GLU A 15 3.38 -1.77 11.55
C GLU A 15 3.59 -2.41 10.17
N SER A 16 3.36 -3.72 10.05
CA SER A 16 3.45 -4.39 8.75
C SER A 16 2.41 -5.50 8.61
N TYR A 17 1.84 -5.58 7.41
CA TYR A 17 1.04 -6.70 6.96
C TYR A 17 1.90 -7.61 6.08
N ASN A 18 2.22 -8.79 6.60
CA ASN A 18 3.20 -9.69 6.01
C ASN A 18 2.49 -10.85 5.31
N LEU A 19 2.64 -10.92 3.99
CA LEU A 19 2.12 -12.02 3.19
C LEU A 19 3.22 -13.02 2.85
N LEU A 20 2.94 -14.31 3.06
CA LEU A 20 3.83 -15.38 2.61
C LEU A 20 3.57 -15.68 1.13
N PHE A 21 4.56 -15.44 0.28
CA PHE A 21 4.50 -15.78 -1.14
C PHE A 21 5.44 -16.95 -1.44
N ARG A 22 4.91 -17.97 -2.13
CA ARG A 22 5.70 -19.11 -2.59
C ARG A 22 6.04 -18.96 -4.06
N LYS A 23 7.33 -18.84 -4.36
CA LYS A 23 7.86 -18.76 -5.71
C LYS A 23 7.74 -20.11 -6.42
N LYS A 24 7.76 -20.06 -7.76
CA LYS A 24 7.65 -21.26 -8.62
C LYS A 24 8.82 -22.23 -8.44
N ASP A 25 9.97 -21.75 -8.01
CA ASP A 25 11.18 -22.53 -7.72
C ASP A 25 11.11 -23.29 -6.37
N GLY A 26 10.00 -23.18 -5.64
CA GLY A 26 9.79 -23.81 -4.35
C GLY A 26 10.23 -22.97 -3.16
N ASN A 27 10.93 -21.85 -3.37
CA ASN A 27 11.35 -20.93 -2.33
C ASN A 27 10.17 -20.09 -1.80
N SER A 28 10.32 -19.58 -0.59
CA SER A 28 9.35 -18.68 0.05
C SER A 28 9.94 -17.30 0.25
N MET A 29 9.09 -16.28 0.15
CA MET A 29 9.42 -14.91 0.53
C MET A 29 8.29 -14.29 1.34
N VAL A 30 8.65 -13.33 2.20
CA VAL A 30 7.68 -12.49 2.90
C VAL A 30 7.54 -11.19 2.12
N LEU A 31 6.31 -10.78 1.85
CA LEU A 31 5.94 -9.53 1.22
C LEU A 31 5.38 -8.59 2.30
N PRO A 32 6.21 -7.69 2.86
CA PRO A 32 5.75 -6.72 3.84
C PRO A 32 4.99 -5.59 3.15
N HIS A 33 3.83 -5.23 3.71
CA HIS A 33 3.04 -4.06 3.31
C HIS A 33 2.98 -3.10 4.48
N ILE A 34 3.17 -1.81 4.21
CA ILE A 34 3.15 -0.75 5.20
C ILE A 34 1.99 0.19 4.87
N ALA A 35 1.22 0.57 5.89
CA ALA A 35 0.16 1.55 5.73
C ALA A 35 0.75 2.97 5.65
N THR A 36 0.25 3.76 4.70
CA THR A 36 0.73 5.12 4.45
C THR A 36 -0.43 6.09 4.26
N VAL A 37 -0.23 7.35 4.65
CA VAL A 37 -1.13 8.46 4.37
C VAL A 37 -0.48 9.37 3.34
N TYR A 38 -1.16 9.59 2.22
CA TYR A 38 -0.73 10.55 1.21
C TYR A 38 -0.90 11.98 1.73
N THR A 39 0.17 12.77 1.71
CA THR A 39 0.17 14.16 2.20
C THR A 39 0.35 15.20 1.09
N GLY A 40 0.71 14.78 -0.12
CA GLY A 40 0.76 15.63 -1.30
C GLY A 40 1.87 15.22 -2.28
N GLY A 41 2.10 16.05 -3.30
CA GLY A 41 3.08 15.76 -4.35
C GLY A 41 2.41 15.34 -5.66
N THR A 42 3.20 14.75 -6.56
CA THR A 42 2.73 14.23 -7.84
C THR A 42 2.98 12.74 -7.89
N ILE A 43 1.95 11.93 -8.07
CA ILE A 43 2.13 10.50 -8.37
C ILE A 43 2.60 10.38 -9.81
N ASN A 44 3.80 9.85 -9.99
CA ASN A 44 4.39 9.57 -11.29
C ASN A 44 4.70 8.06 -11.38
N ILE A 45 3.83 7.33 -12.09
CA ILE A 45 3.98 5.89 -12.28
C ILE A 45 4.94 5.59 -13.45
N ASN A 46 5.68 4.48 -13.36
CA ASN A 46 6.64 4.06 -14.39
C ASN A 46 5.95 3.34 -15.56
N GLU A 47 6.73 2.86 -16.54
CA GLU A 47 6.20 2.16 -17.73
C GLU A 47 5.53 0.80 -17.42
N GLU A 48 5.65 0.27 -16.20
CA GLU A 48 5.01 -1.00 -15.82
C GLU A 48 3.50 -0.83 -15.60
N TYR A 49 3.04 0.38 -15.32
CA TYR A 49 1.64 0.70 -15.10
C TYR A 49 1.17 1.77 -16.11
N SER A 50 0.04 1.51 -16.76
CA SER A 50 -0.51 2.44 -17.74
C SER A 50 -1.29 3.60 -17.11
N ASP A 51 -1.83 3.41 -15.90
CA ASP A 51 -2.67 4.39 -15.21
C ASP A 51 -2.80 4.08 -13.71
N TYR A 52 -3.32 5.03 -12.93
CA TYR A 52 -3.71 4.84 -11.53
C TYR A 52 -5.04 5.55 -11.22
N ALA A 53 -5.74 5.06 -10.20
CA ALA A 53 -6.96 5.70 -9.71
C ALA A 53 -6.99 5.70 -8.18
N TRP A 54 -7.54 6.77 -7.62
CA TRP A 54 -7.95 6.78 -6.22
C TRP A 54 -9.30 6.07 -6.11
N VAL A 55 -9.35 5.02 -5.30
CA VAL A 55 -10.55 4.18 -5.12
C VAL A 55 -10.97 4.26 -3.65
N THR A 56 -12.26 4.39 -3.41
CA THR A 56 -12.80 4.32 -2.04
C THR A 56 -12.64 2.90 -1.49
N VAL A 57 -12.66 2.75 -0.16
CA VAL A 57 -12.54 1.42 0.46
C VAL A 57 -13.77 0.57 0.12
N GLU A 58 -14.95 1.18 0.03
CA GLU A 58 -16.20 0.51 -0.32
C GLU A 58 -16.20 -0.03 -1.76
N ASP A 59 -15.59 0.70 -2.70
CA ASP A 59 -15.59 0.31 -4.12
C ASP A 59 -14.52 -0.74 -4.46
N LEU A 60 -13.52 -0.92 -3.58
CA LEU A 60 -12.33 -1.75 -3.82
C LEU A 60 -12.65 -3.23 -4.13
N GLU A 61 -13.72 -3.77 -3.53
CA GLU A 61 -14.13 -5.16 -3.75
C GLU A 61 -14.53 -5.41 -5.22
N SER A 62 -15.14 -4.41 -5.86
CA SER A 62 -15.61 -4.47 -7.25
C SER A 62 -14.62 -3.91 -8.27
N PHE A 63 -13.61 -3.16 -7.82
CA PHE A 63 -12.62 -2.51 -8.69
C PHE A 63 -11.71 -3.54 -9.38
N GLU A 64 -11.47 -3.37 -10.68
CA GLU A 64 -10.56 -4.21 -11.47
C GLU A 64 -9.83 -3.35 -12.52
N PRO A 65 -8.60 -3.72 -12.93
CA PRO A 65 -7.84 -4.88 -12.47
C PRO A 65 -7.26 -4.68 -11.05
N LYS A 66 -7.27 -5.72 -10.21
CA LYS A 66 -6.61 -5.69 -8.89
C LYS A 66 -5.84 -6.94 -8.51
N ILE A 67 -4.88 -6.77 -7.60
CA ILE A 67 -4.18 -7.88 -6.94
C ILE A 67 -5.13 -8.50 -5.91
N SER A 68 -5.21 -9.83 -5.86
CA SER A 68 -6.19 -10.55 -5.03
C SER A 68 -6.12 -10.24 -3.54
N THR A 69 -4.95 -9.84 -3.03
CA THR A 69 -4.73 -9.54 -1.61
C THR A 69 -5.00 -8.08 -1.24
N VAL A 70 -5.31 -7.22 -2.21
CA VAL A 70 -5.45 -5.77 -1.95
C VAL A 70 -6.60 -5.46 -1.01
N VAL A 71 -7.73 -6.17 -1.11
CA VAL A 71 -8.91 -5.92 -0.26
C VAL A 71 -8.58 -6.17 1.21
N GLU A 72 -7.95 -7.31 1.51
CA GLU A 72 -7.55 -7.68 2.87
C GLU A 72 -6.46 -6.74 3.41
N ALA A 73 -5.44 -6.44 2.60
CA ALA A 73 -4.35 -5.54 3.00
C ALA A 73 -4.87 -4.12 3.29
N THR A 74 -5.79 -3.60 2.48
CA THR A 74 -6.43 -2.29 2.69
C THR A 74 -7.29 -2.30 3.95
N ALA A 75 -8.08 -3.35 4.21
CA ALA A 75 -8.85 -3.46 5.43
C ALA A 75 -7.96 -3.45 6.69
N TRP A 76 -6.83 -4.17 6.65
CA TRP A 76 -5.81 -4.09 7.70
C TRP A 76 -5.26 -2.67 7.87
N ALA A 77 -4.90 -2.00 6.76
CA ALA A 77 -4.33 -0.67 6.78
C ALA A 77 -5.29 0.36 7.39
N VAL A 78 -6.57 0.33 7.00
CA VAL A 78 -7.63 1.18 7.57
C VAL A 78 -7.73 0.96 9.09
N GLY A 79 -7.73 -0.30 9.53
CA GLY A 79 -7.71 -0.65 10.94
C GLY A 79 -6.54 -0.01 11.70
N ARG A 80 -5.32 -0.12 11.17
CA ARG A 80 -4.12 0.47 11.79
C ARG A 80 -4.16 1.99 11.80
N LEU A 81 -4.53 2.60 10.68
CA LEU A 81 -4.60 4.07 10.54
C LEU A 81 -5.65 4.68 11.48
N SER A 82 -6.75 3.98 11.77
CA SER A 82 -7.81 4.47 12.67
C SER A 82 -7.40 4.60 14.14
N VAL A 83 -6.34 3.92 14.57
CA VAL A 83 -5.84 3.92 15.95
C VAL A 83 -4.46 4.55 16.09
N ALA A 84 -3.83 4.90 14.97
CA ALA A 84 -2.52 5.54 14.96
C ALA A 84 -2.62 7.00 15.43
N SER A 85 -1.58 7.44 16.13
CA SER A 85 -1.37 8.84 16.51
C SER A 85 -0.33 9.48 15.59
N GLU A 86 -0.30 10.82 15.55
CA GLU A 86 0.68 11.55 14.73
C GLU A 86 2.14 11.20 15.04
N SER A 87 2.46 10.85 16.30
CA SER A 87 3.81 10.44 16.70
C SER A 87 4.23 9.06 16.19
N ASP A 88 3.29 8.26 15.69
CA ASP A 88 3.58 6.93 15.14
C ASP A 88 4.05 7.01 13.68
N PHE A 89 3.87 8.16 13.02
CA PHE A 89 4.22 8.36 11.63
C PHE A 89 5.62 8.90 11.41
N VAL A 90 6.21 8.53 10.27
CA VAL A 90 7.43 9.13 9.72
C VAL A 90 7.11 9.68 8.34
N GLU A 91 7.47 10.94 8.08
CA GLU A 91 7.32 11.54 6.75
C GLU A 91 8.50 11.12 5.85
N ILE A 92 8.18 10.66 4.65
CA ILE A 92 9.14 10.27 3.60
C ILE A 92 8.85 10.96 2.28
#